data_AF-A0AAN0JH31-F1
#
_entry.id   AF-A0AAN0JH31-F1
#
_cell.length_a   1.000
_cell.length_b   1.000
_cell.length_c   1.000
_cell.angle_alpha   90.00
_cell.angle_beta   90.00
_cell.angle_gamma   90.00
#
_symmetry.space_group_name_H-M   'P 1'
#
loop_
_entity.id
_entity.type
_entity.pdbx_description
1 polymer ?
#
loop_
_entity_poly.entity_id
_entity_poly.type
_entity_poly.pdbx_seq_one_letter_code
_entity_poly.pdbx_strand_id
1 'polypeptide(L)'
;MPSEALVKQIFSVASFVILLVSLGAAGTSLGLLQANTDNGVRCFFFVSYTQAMNTSLVNYNVPTCKLGIASATIAIICLALLTAIELFSLLFEINAKTLIAKILQIGFFSGSILFLFITTVVVSAGWGKTCATNKNITKTGADTYFDCTGPQYLSGLGPLAPNGAEIITAAAFAGIGVLLTIVALVLFIVKQMKSKTNYGNLTPNN
;
A
#
# COMPACT_ATOMS: atom_id res chain seq x y z
N MET A 1 17.73 19.04 -28.97
CA MET A 1 16.57 18.86 -28.08
C MET A 1 15.94 17.50 -28.38
N PRO A 2 15.56 16.69 -27.37
CA PRO A 2 14.89 15.41 -27.61
C PRO A 2 13.54 15.64 -28.31
N SER A 3 13.14 14.72 -29.19
CA SER A 3 11.84 14.80 -29.86
C SER A 3 10.69 14.58 -28.86
N GLU A 4 9.52 15.18 -29.10
CA GLU A 4 8.38 15.08 -28.19
C GLU A 4 7.88 13.64 -27.99
N ALA A 5 7.97 12.83 -29.05
CA ALA A 5 7.67 11.40 -28.99
C ALA A 5 8.59 10.68 -27.99
N LEU A 6 9.89 10.99 -28.00
CA LEU A 6 10.86 10.43 -27.07
C LEU A 6 10.54 10.82 -25.63
N VAL A 7 10.18 12.08 -25.37
CA VAL A 7 9.81 12.55 -24.02
C VAL A 7 8.54 11.87 -23.49
N LYS A 8 7.53 11.69 -24.35
CA LYS A 8 6.28 11.01 -23.98
C LYS A 8 6.51 9.52 -23.69
N GLN A 9 7.36 8.87 -24.47
CA GLN A 9 7.76 7.47 -24.27
C GLN A 9 8.51 7.30 -22.95
N ILE A 10 9.48 8.18 -22.65
CA ILE A 10 10.21 8.17 -21.37
C ILE A 10 9.27 8.27 -20.17
N PHE A 11 8.30 9.20 -20.20
CA PHE A 11 7.33 9.32 -19.11
C PHE A 11 6.42 8.11 -18.97
N SER A 12 6.05 7.48 -20.09
CA SER A 12 5.20 6.28 -20.08
C SER A 12 5.95 5.08 -19.49
N VAL A 13 7.21 4.89 -19.87
CA VAL A 13 8.07 3.83 -19.32
C VAL A 13 8.32 4.09 -17.83
N ALA A 14 8.65 5.32 -17.45
CA ALA A 14 8.87 5.67 -16.04
C ALA A 14 7.60 5.43 -15.19
N SER A 15 6.44 5.88 -15.68
CA SER A 15 5.16 5.65 -15.00
C SER A 15 4.86 4.16 -14.86
N PHE A 16 5.10 3.37 -15.90
CA PHE A 16 4.90 1.92 -15.86
C PHE A 16 5.81 1.25 -14.82
N VAL A 17 7.11 1.57 -14.81
CA VAL A 17 8.05 1.01 -13.84
C VAL A 17 7.65 1.38 -12.42
N ILE A 18 7.26 2.63 -12.17
CA ILE A 18 6.83 3.09 -10.83
C ILE A 18 5.55 2.37 -10.39
N LEU A 19 4.58 2.19 -11.29
CA LEU A 19 3.36 1.42 -11.01
C LEU A 19 3.66 -0.04 -10.66
N LEU A 20 4.59 -0.67 -11.38
CA LEU A 20 5.01 -2.04 -11.12
C LEU A 20 5.71 -2.19 -9.76
N VAL A 21 6.59 -1.26 -9.40
CA VAL A 21 7.22 -1.22 -8.08
C VAL A 21 6.20 -0.96 -6.97
N SER A 22 5.26 -0.03 -7.19
CA SER A 22 4.18 0.25 -6.24
C SER A 22 3.29 -0.98 -6.01
N LEU A 23 2.93 -1.68 -7.09
CA LEU A 23 2.15 -2.93 -7.03
C LEU A 23 2.90 -4.01 -6.24
N GLY A 24 4.21 -4.17 -6.47
CA GLY A 24 5.05 -5.08 -5.71
C GLY A 24 5.09 -4.73 -4.22
N ALA A 25 5.30 -3.45 -3.89
CA ALA A 25 5.32 -2.98 -2.51
C ALA A 25 3.97 -3.22 -1.80
N ALA A 26 2.85 -2.89 -2.46
CA ALA A 26 1.51 -3.15 -1.94
C ALA A 26 1.27 -4.66 -1.72
N GLY A 27 1.70 -5.50 -2.67
CA GLY A 27 1.62 -6.96 -2.56
C GLY A 27 2.42 -7.53 -1.39
N THR A 28 3.67 -7.09 -1.21
CA THR A 28 4.50 -7.47 -0.06
C THR A 28 3.85 -7.04 1.25
N SER A 29 3.31 -5.82 1.31
CA SER A 29 2.58 -5.35 2.49
C SER A 29 1.39 -6.26 2.83
N LEU A 30 0.55 -6.59 1.85
CA LEU A 30 -0.59 -7.49 2.04
C LEU A 30 -0.16 -8.88 2.51
N GLY A 31 0.85 -9.48 1.88
CA GLY A 31 1.32 -10.82 2.23
C GLY A 31 1.85 -10.91 3.65
N LEU A 32 2.67 -9.94 4.07
CA LEU A 32 3.16 -9.85 5.44
C LEU A 32 2.03 -9.62 6.44
N LEU A 33 1.05 -8.77 6.09
CA LEU A 33 -0.10 -8.51 6.94
C LEU A 33 -0.94 -9.79 7.14
N GLN A 34 -1.21 -10.53 6.06
CA GLN A 34 -1.96 -11.78 6.10
C GLN A 34 -1.26 -12.85 6.92
N ALA A 35 0.06 -13.03 6.73
CA ALA A 35 0.86 -13.98 7.50
C ALA A 35 0.84 -13.69 9.00
N ASN A 36 0.86 -12.40 9.38
CA ASN A 36 0.92 -11.97 10.78
C ASN A 36 -0.43 -11.82 11.48
N THR A 37 -1.53 -11.95 10.73
CA THR A 37 -2.90 -11.82 11.27
C THR A 37 -3.76 -13.06 11.00
N ASP A 38 -3.16 -14.16 10.53
CA ASP A 38 -3.88 -15.37 10.15
C ASP A 38 -5.05 -15.05 9.20
N ASN A 39 -4.75 -14.31 8.12
CA ASN A 39 -5.74 -13.77 7.19
C ASN A 39 -6.88 -12.96 7.84
N GLY A 40 -6.56 -12.26 8.94
CA GLY A 40 -7.51 -11.47 9.71
C GLY A 40 -8.40 -12.29 10.64
N VAL A 41 -8.11 -13.58 10.86
CA VAL A 41 -8.76 -14.40 11.90
C VAL A 41 -8.29 -13.96 13.29
N ARG A 42 -7.03 -13.55 13.42
CA ARG A 42 -6.44 -13.04 14.66
C ARG A 42 -5.97 -11.61 14.47
N CYS A 43 -6.17 -10.76 15.47
CA CYS A 43 -5.74 -9.38 15.36
C CYS A 43 -4.93 -8.92 16.56
N PHE A 44 -3.68 -8.54 16.28
CA PHE A 44 -2.74 -8.06 17.28
C PHE A 44 -2.59 -6.54 17.23
N PHE A 45 -3.52 -5.83 16.59
CA PHE A 45 -3.51 -4.37 16.51
C PHE A 45 -4.42 -3.77 17.57
N PHE A 46 -4.03 -2.61 18.10
CA PHE A 46 -4.77 -1.86 19.11
C PHE A 46 -5.09 -2.65 20.39
N VAL A 47 -4.20 -3.57 20.79
CA VAL A 47 -4.39 -4.41 21.99
C VAL A 47 -4.33 -3.55 23.26
N SER A 48 -5.34 -3.67 24.11
CA SER A 48 -5.40 -3.00 25.43
C SER A 48 -4.74 -3.83 26.53
N TYR A 49 -4.50 -3.20 27.69
CA TYR A 49 -3.93 -3.90 28.87
C TYR A 49 -4.75 -5.12 29.28
N THR A 50 -6.08 -4.99 29.35
CA THR A 50 -6.98 -6.09 29.73
C THR A 50 -6.96 -7.24 28.71
N GLN A 51 -6.84 -6.92 27.42
CA GLN A 51 -6.73 -7.91 26.35
C GLN A 51 -5.37 -8.61 26.35
N ALA A 52 -4.28 -7.87 26.64
CA ALA A 52 -2.95 -8.45 26.74
C ALA A 52 -2.81 -9.40 27.95
N MET A 53 -3.49 -9.11 29.07
CA MET A 53 -3.50 -9.98 30.25
C MET A 53 -4.40 -11.22 30.10
N ASN A 54 -5.38 -11.19 29.19
CA ASN A 54 -6.28 -12.32 28.97
C ASN A 54 -6.27 -12.74 27.51
N THR A 55 -5.42 -13.72 27.20
CA THR A 55 -5.17 -14.24 25.85
C THR A 55 -6.42 -14.81 25.15
N SER A 56 -7.50 -15.09 25.88
CA SER A 56 -8.79 -15.46 25.28
C SER A 56 -9.46 -14.31 24.51
N LEU A 57 -9.04 -13.06 24.71
CA LEU A 57 -9.61 -11.86 24.06
C LEU A 57 -8.82 -11.37 22.82
N VAL A 58 -7.82 -12.12 22.35
CA VAL A 58 -6.93 -11.70 21.24
C VAL A 58 -7.67 -11.50 19.90
N ASN A 59 -8.92 -11.99 19.76
CA ASN A 59 -9.75 -11.80 18.57
C ASN A 59 -10.67 -10.56 18.60
N TYR A 60 -10.58 -9.69 19.61
CA TYR A 60 -11.51 -8.57 19.76
C TYR A 60 -11.42 -7.54 18.62
N ASN A 61 -10.25 -7.39 17.98
CA ASN A 61 -10.00 -6.39 16.93
C ASN A 61 -9.99 -6.96 15.51
N VAL A 62 -10.55 -8.17 15.31
CA VAL A 62 -10.65 -8.83 13.99
C VAL A 62 -11.16 -7.91 12.87
N PRO A 63 -12.22 -7.08 13.06
CA PRO A 63 -12.67 -6.16 12.02
C PRO A 63 -11.58 -5.18 11.55
N THR A 64 -10.70 -4.74 12.44
CA THR A 64 -9.60 -3.81 12.12
C THR A 64 -8.55 -4.47 11.24
N CYS A 65 -8.12 -5.69 11.56
CA CYS A 65 -7.19 -6.43 10.71
C CYS A 65 -7.81 -6.76 9.34
N LYS A 66 -9.09 -7.17 9.32
CA LYS A 66 -9.82 -7.39 8.06
C LYS A 66 -9.94 -6.12 7.22
N LEU A 67 -10.16 -4.97 7.84
CA LEU A 67 -10.18 -3.68 7.15
C LEU A 67 -8.82 -3.35 6.53
N GLY A 68 -7.71 -3.58 7.25
CA GLY A 68 -6.36 -3.39 6.73
C GLY A 68 -6.06 -4.29 5.53
N ILE A 69 -6.40 -5.58 5.63
CA ILE A 69 -6.25 -6.55 4.53
C ILE A 69 -7.12 -6.15 3.34
N ALA A 70 -8.41 -5.86 3.56
CA ALA A 70 -9.33 -5.49 2.48
C ALA A 70 -8.84 -4.23 1.75
N SER A 71 -8.38 -3.22 2.49
CA SER A 71 -7.83 -1.99 1.93
C SER A 71 -6.59 -2.28 1.07
N ALA A 72 -5.63 -3.07 1.58
CA ALA A 72 -4.45 -3.46 0.82
C ALA A 72 -4.82 -4.22 -0.47
N THR A 73 -5.77 -5.15 -0.40
CA THR A 73 -6.28 -5.89 -1.56
C THR A 73 -6.91 -4.98 -2.60
N ILE A 74 -7.78 -4.05 -2.19
CA ILE A 74 -8.42 -3.10 -3.13
C ILE A 74 -7.36 -2.22 -3.79
N ALA A 75 -6.38 -1.72 -3.03
CA ALA A 75 -5.28 -0.96 -3.58
C ALA A 75 -4.49 -1.74 -4.64
N ILE A 76 -4.17 -3.02 -4.38
CA ILE A 76 -3.49 -3.90 -5.33
C ILE A 76 -4.31 -4.06 -6.60
N ILE A 77 -5.63 -4.24 -6.51
CA ILE A 77 -6.51 -4.34 -7.68
C ILE A 77 -6.45 -3.04 -8.50
N CYS A 78 -6.57 -1.88 -7.86
CA CYS A 78 -6.45 -0.59 -8.54
C CYS A 78 -5.09 -0.41 -9.22
N LEU A 79 -4.00 -0.76 -8.54
CA LEU A 79 -2.65 -0.68 -9.07
C LEU A 79 -2.41 -1.67 -10.22
N ALA A 80 -2.94 -2.89 -10.13
CA ALA A 80 -2.85 -3.87 -11.20
C ALA A 80 -3.57 -3.39 -12.47
N LEU A 81 -4.76 -2.80 -12.31
CA LEU A 81 -5.51 -2.21 -13.42
C LEU A 81 -4.75 -1.03 -14.03
N LEU A 82 -4.20 -0.12 -13.22
CA LEU A 82 -3.36 0.98 -13.70
C LEU A 82 -2.14 0.48 -14.47
N THR A 83 -1.44 -0.51 -13.91
CA THR A 83 -0.24 -1.12 -14.52
C THR A 83 -0.60 -1.75 -15.86
N ALA A 84 -1.72 -2.47 -15.95
CA ALA A 84 -2.20 -3.06 -17.19
C ALA A 84 -2.51 -1.97 -18.24
N ILE A 85 -3.23 -0.91 -17.86
CA ILE A 85 -3.57 0.18 -18.79
C ILE A 85 -2.30 0.86 -19.33
N GLU A 86 -1.32 1.13 -18.46
CA GLU A 86 -0.06 1.75 -18.89
C GLU A 86 0.76 0.79 -19.78
N LEU A 87 0.76 -0.52 -19.48
CA LEU A 87 1.38 -1.54 -20.33
C LEU A 87 0.75 -1.60 -21.73
N PHE A 88 -0.59 -1.62 -21.83
CA PHE A 88 -1.28 -1.58 -23.12
C PHE A 88 -0.96 -0.30 -23.90
N SER A 89 -0.88 0.84 -23.19
CA SER A 89 -0.51 2.13 -23.79
C SER A 89 0.92 2.13 -24.36
N LEU A 90 1.84 1.41 -23.70
CA LEU A 90 3.22 1.22 -24.16
C LEU A 90 3.32 0.25 -25.35
N LEU A 91 2.61 -0.88 -25.30
CA LEU A 91 2.72 -1.95 -26.29
C LEU A 91 2.13 -1.60 -27.65
N PHE A 92 0.99 -0.90 -27.67
CA PHE A 92 0.24 -0.68 -28.90
C PHE A 92 0.34 0.76 -29.42
N GLU A 93 1.14 1.61 -28.78
CA GLU A 93 1.17 3.07 -29.02
C GLU A 93 -0.23 3.71 -29.02
N ILE A 94 -1.22 3.06 -28.40
CA ILE A 94 -2.59 3.52 -28.39
C ILE A 94 -2.61 4.75 -27.51
N ASN A 95 -2.74 5.90 -28.17
CA ASN A 95 -3.07 7.13 -27.50
C ASN A 95 -4.52 6.93 -27.01
N ALA A 96 -4.71 6.51 -25.76
CA ALA A 96 -6.03 6.36 -25.14
C ALA A 96 -6.71 7.74 -25.10
N LYS A 97 -7.27 8.15 -26.23
CA LYS A 97 -7.91 9.45 -26.46
C LYS A 97 -9.30 9.49 -25.83
N THR A 98 -9.80 8.37 -25.33
CA THR A 98 -11.11 8.29 -24.70
C THR A 98 -11.05 8.95 -23.32
N LEU A 99 -11.75 10.08 -23.17
CA LEU A 99 -11.90 10.82 -21.91
C LEU A 99 -12.24 9.91 -20.73
N ILE A 100 -13.07 8.89 -20.97
CA ILE A 100 -13.50 7.87 -20.01
C ILE A 100 -12.31 7.12 -19.41
N ALA A 101 -11.32 6.70 -20.21
CA ALA A 101 -10.15 5.98 -19.72
C ALA A 101 -9.29 6.84 -18.78
N LYS A 102 -9.18 8.13 -19.09
CA LYS A 102 -8.43 9.10 -18.25
C LYS A 102 -9.11 9.34 -16.91
N ILE A 103 -10.44 9.49 -16.92
CA ILE A 103 -11.24 9.65 -15.70
C ILE A 103 -11.12 8.39 -14.83
N LEU A 104 -11.21 7.20 -15.44
CA LEU A 104 -11.04 5.93 -14.72
C LEU A 104 -9.65 5.78 -14.11
N GLN A 105 -8.58 6.14 -14.83
CA GLN A 105 -7.22 6.11 -14.30
C GLN A 105 -7.06 7.02 -13.07
N ILE A 106 -7.57 8.26 -13.11
CA ILE A 106 -7.55 9.16 -11.95
C ILE A 106 -8.32 8.56 -10.77
N GLY A 107 -9.46 7.91 -11.04
CA GLY A 107 -10.22 7.16 -10.05
C GLY A 107 -9.40 6.04 -9.39
N PHE A 108 -8.72 5.22 -10.19
CA PHE A 108 -7.86 4.14 -9.67
C PHE A 108 -6.63 4.67 -8.91
N PHE A 109 -6.03 5.77 -9.33
CA PHE A 109 -4.95 6.42 -8.58
C PHE A 109 -5.44 6.90 -7.22
N SER A 110 -6.56 7.63 -7.20
CA SER A 110 -7.15 8.13 -5.96
C SER A 110 -7.54 6.99 -5.02
N GLY A 111 -8.15 5.93 -5.56
CA GLY A 111 -8.53 4.74 -4.81
C GLY A 111 -7.31 4.03 -4.20
N SER A 112 -6.31 3.72 -5.02
CA SER A 112 -5.09 3.05 -4.55
C SER A 112 -4.37 3.85 -3.47
N ILE A 113 -4.21 5.17 -3.63
CA ILE A 113 -3.60 6.06 -2.63
C ILE A 113 -4.39 6.00 -1.31
N LEU A 114 -5.72 6.17 -1.38
CA LEU A 114 -6.57 6.18 -0.21
C LEU A 114 -6.49 4.85 0.56
N PHE A 115 -6.63 3.73 -0.14
CA PHE A 115 -6.65 2.41 0.50
C PHE A 115 -5.28 2.00 1.05
N LEU A 116 -4.18 2.32 0.37
CA LEU A 116 -2.84 2.11 0.92
C LEU A 116 -2.59 2.97 2.15
N PHE A 117 -3.11 4.20 2.16
CA PHE A 117 -3.02 5.07 3.34
C PHE A 117 -3.79 4.49 4.52
N ILE A 118 -5.01 4.00 4.30
CA ILE A 118 -5.80 3.30 5.33
C ILE A 118 -5.02 2.11 5.89
N THR A 119 -4.48 1.24 5.03
CA THR A 119 -3.64 0.11 5.45
C THR A 119 -2.45 0.58 6.29
N THR A 120 -1.73 1.59 5.81
CA THR A 120 -0.56 2.13 6.50
C THR A 120 -0.92 2.61 7.91
N VAL A 121 -2.00 3.39 8.05
CA VAL A 121 -2.46 3.93 9.34
C VAL A 121 -2.92 2.80 10.27
N VAL A 122 -3.74 1.87 9.78
CA VAL A 122 -4.25 0.76 10.58
C VAL A 122 -3.12 -0.10 11.13
N VAL A 123 -2.15 -0.46 10.28
CA VAL A 123 -1.01 -1.30 10.68
C VAL A 123 -0.08 -0.55 11.61
N SER A 124 0.34 0.67 11.26
CA SER A 124 1.30 1.44 12.06
C SER A 124 0.74 1.88 13.41
N ALA A 125 -0.42 2.53 13.44
CA ALA A 125 -1.04 2.97 14.68
C ALA A 125 -1.51 1.79 15.53
N GLY A 126 -2.03 0.75 14.88
CA GLY A 126 -2.47 -0.47 15.54
C GLY A 126 -1.33 -1.20 16.23
N TRP A 127 -0.23 -1.43 15.51
CA TRP A 127 0.96 -2.06 16.07
C TRP A 127 1.61 -1.18 17.14
N GLY A 128 1.76 0.12 16.88
CA GLY A 128 2.34 1.07 17.82
C GLY A 128 1.61 1.08 19.18
N LYS A 129 0.27 1.05 19.17
CA LYS A 129 -0.52 0.96 20.39
C LYS A 129 -0.33 -0.37 21.12
N THR A 130 -0.38 -1.50 20.40
CA THR A 130 -0.12 -2.83 20.99
C THR A 130 1.25 -2.88 21.65
N CYS A 131 2.27 -2.33 20.99
CA CYS A 131 3.62 -2.26 21.50
C CYS A 131 3.77 -1.40 22.75
N ALA A 132 3.12 -0.23 22.78
CA ALA A 132 3.08 0.61 23.96
C ALA A 132 2.43 -0.11 25.15
N THR A 133 1.32 -0.82 24.90
CA THR A 133 0.63 -1.64 25.92
C THR A 133 1.55 -2.70 26.51
N ASN A 134 2.17 -3.54 25.68
CA ASN A 134 3.02 -4.63 26.16
C ASN A 134 4.28 -4.10 26.89
N LYS A 135 4.89 -3.02 26.39
CA LYS A 135 6.02 -2.37 27.08
C LYS A 135 5.66 -1.90 28.50
N ASN A 136 4.43 -1.45 28.72
CA ASN A 136 3.97 -1.05 30.05
C ASN A 136 3.74 -2.26 30.96
N ILE A 137 3.25 -3.37 30.43
CA ILE A 137 3.04 -4.62 31.19
C ILE A 137 4.37 -5.21 31.67
N THR A 138 5.39 -5.28 30.81
CA THR A 138 6.72 -5.77 31.19
C THR A 138 7.35 -4.91 32.29
N LYS A 139 7.14 -3.58 32.26
CA LYS A 139 7.60 -2.67 33.33
C LYS A 139 6.92 -2.94 34.68
N THR A 140 5.70 -3.48 34.69
CA THR A 140 4.96 -3.81 35.92
C THR A 140 5.34 -5.18 36.51
N GLY A 141 6.32 -5.89 35.93
CA GLY A 141 6.84 -7.15 36.46
C GLY A 141 6.08 -8.41 36.05
N ALA A 142 5.26 -8.33 34.99
CA ALA A 142 4.61 -9.51 34.42
C ALA A 142 5.61 -10.31 33.56
N ASP A 143 5.57 -11.63 33.67
CA ASP A 143 6.46 -12.58 33.00
C ASP A 143 6.05 -12.84 31.53
N THR A 144 5.71 -11.76 30.80
CA THR A 144 5.28 -11.78 29.40
C THR A 144 6.31 -11.07 28.54
N TYR A 145 7.19 -11.85 27.90
CA TYR A 145 8.12 -11.34 26.88
C TYR A 145 7.35 -11.12 25.57
N PHE A 146 7.33 -9.87 25.08
CA PHE A 146 6.73 -9.49 23.80
C PHE A 146 7.71 -8.62 23.02
N ASP A 147 8.17 -9.09 21.86
CA ASP A 147 9.13 -8.36 21.03
C ASP A 147 8.40 -7.53 19.97
N CYS A 148 8.50 -6.21 20.07
CA CYS A 148 7.87 -5.28 19.14
C CYS A 148 8.55 -5.16 17.78
N THR A 149 9.80 -5.60 17.70
CA THR A 149 10.70 -5.37 16.56
C THR A 149 11.22 -6.67 15.96
N GLY A 150 10.81 -7.81 16.52
CA GLY A 150 11.33 -9.12 16.17
C GLY A 150 10.28 -10.23 16.27
N PRO A 151 10.72 -11.48 16.08
CA PRO A 151 9.87 -12.66 16.23
C PRO A 151 9.44 -12.89 17.69
N GLN A 152 8.28 -13.50 17.89
CA GLN A 152 7.86 -13.97 19.21
C GLN A 152 8.39 -15.37 19.47
N TYR A 153 8.84 -15.60 20.70
CA TYR A 153 9.18 -16.91 21.23
C TYR A 153 8.39 -17.14 22.50
N LEU A 154 7.71 -18.29 22.58
CA LEU A 154 7.00 -18.71 23.78
C LEU A 154 7.71 -19.94 24.35
N SER A 155 8.38 -19.78 25.48
CA SER A 155 9.08 -20.87 26.19
C SER A 155 10.04 -21.68 25.29
N GLY A 156 10.78 -21.00 24.40
CA GLY A 156 11.70 -21.63 23.45
C GLY A 156 11.05 -22.19 22.18
N LEU A 157 9.72 -22.18 22.08
CA LEU A 157 8.99 -22.48 20.84
C LEU A 157 8.87 -21.20 19.99
N GLY A 158 9.32 -21.23 18.74
CA GLY A 158 9.18 -20.11 17.81
C GLY A 158 10.07 -20.23 16.55
N PRO A 159 9.96 -19.28 15.61
CA PRO A 159 9.18 -18.02 15.70
C PRO A 159 7.67 -18.22 15.55
N LEU A 160 6.88 -17.51 16.36
CA LEU A 160 5.41 -17.49 16.31
C LEU A 160 4.93 -16.12 15.80
N ALA A 161 3.84 -16.12 15.03
CA ALA A 161 3.14 -14.89 14.68
C ALA A 161 2.46 -14.28 15.94
N PRO A 162 2.44 -12.94 16.09
CA PRO A 162 2.89 -11.94 15.12
C PRO A 162 4.39 -11.60 15.22
N ASN A 163 5.10 -11.57 14.09
CA ASN A 163 6.45 -11.04 14.00
C ASN A 163 6.42 -9.51 13.85
N GLY A 164 6.97 -8.80 14.84
CA GLY A 164 6.98 -7.34 14.86
C GLY A 164 7.77 -6.71 13.72
N ALA A 165 8.88 -7.34 13.32
CA ALA A 165 9.68 -6.89 12.19
C ALA A 165 8.87 -6.91 10.88
N GLU A 166 8.10 -7.97 10.67
CA GLU A 166 7.28 -8.15 9.48
C GLU A 166 6.09 -7.20 9.44
N ILE A 167 5.47 -6.91 10.59
CA ILE A 167 4.39 -5.92 10.69
C ILE A 167 4.90 -4.50 10.39
N ILE A 168 6.07 -4.13 10.93
CA ILE A 168 6.72 -2.85 10.62
C ILE A 168 7.05 -2.77 9.12
N THR A 169 7.59 -3.85 8.58
CA THR A 169 7.93 -3.96 7.15
C THR A 169 6.67 -3.83 6.29
N ALA A 170 5.56 -4.47 6.69
CA ALA A 170 4.28 -4.35 6.00
C ALA A 170 3.78 -2.89 5.94
N ALA A 171 3.86 -2.16 7.05
CA ALA A 171 3.50 -0.74 7.10
C ALA A 171 4.43 0.12 6.23
N ALA A 172 5.74 -0.16 6.25
CA ALA A 172 6.73 0.56 5.46
C ALA A 172 6.48 0.39 3.95
N PHE A 173 6.25 -0.84 3.49
CA PHE A 173 5.96 -1.11 2.08
C PHE A 173 4.63 -0.50 1.62
N ALA A 174 3.58 -0.50 2.46
CA ALA A 174 2.36 0.23 2.16
C ALA A 174 2.61 1.74 1.99
N GLY A 175 3.38 2.35 2.90
CA GLY A 175 3.75 3.76 2.84
C GLY A 175 4.59 4.11 1.61
N ILE A 176 5.57 3.28 1.26
CA ILE A 176 6.34 3.45 0.02
C ILE A 176 5.43 3.34 -1.21
N GLY A 177 4.49 2.38 -1.21
CA GLY A 177 3.47 2.24 -2.25
C GLY A 177 2.65 3.52 -2.42
N VAL A 178 2.24 4.19 -1.34
CA VAL A 178 1.54 5.49 -1.40
C VAL A 178 2.40 6.52 -2.13
N LEU A 179 3.65 6.70 -1.71
CA LEU A 179 4.56 7.70 -2.29
C LEU A 179 4.79 7.45 -3.79
N LEU A 180 5.09 6.21 -4.17
CA LEU A 180 5.30 5.84 -5.57
C LEU A 180 4.05 6.07 -6.42
N THR A 181 2.87 5.73 -5.89
CA THR A 181 1.60 5.94 -6.59
C THR A 181 1.30 7.42 -6.81
N ILE A 182 1.62 8.28 -5.84
CA ILE A 182 1.51 9.75 -6.00
C ILE A 182 2.45 10.24 -7.10
N VAL A 183 3.71 9.77 -7.12
CA VAL A 183 4.66 10.15 -8.18
C VAL A 183 4.15 9.70 -9.55
N ALA A 184 3.65 8.47 -9.68
CA ALA A 184 3.06 7.97 -10.92
C ALA A 184 1.87 8.82 -11.37
N LEU A 185 1.00 9.25 -10.45
CA LEU A 185 -0.11 10.16 -10.75
C LEU A 185 0.38 11.51 -11.27
N VAL A 186 1.42 12.09 -10.66
CA VAL A 186 2.00 13.37 -11.13
C VAL A 186 2.57 13.22 -12.54
N LEU A 187 3.33 12.15 -12.81
CA LEU A 187 3.86 11.87 -14.16
C LEU A 187 2.73 11.69 -15.18
N PHE A 188 1.66 10.99 -14.79
CA PHE A 188 0.47 10.83 -15.62
C PHE A 188 -0.18 12.19 -15.96
N ILE A 189 -0.37 13.07 -14.98
CA ILE A 189 -0.94 14.41 -15.21
C ILE A 189 -0.05 15.23 -16.15
N VAL A 190 1.26 15.24 -15.93
CA VAL A 190 2.23 15.97 -16.78
C VAL A 190 2.18 15.46 -18.22
N LYS A 191 2.13 14.14 -18.41
CA LYS A 191 1.96 13.48 -19.73
C LYS A 191 0.67 13.96 -20.42
N GLN A 192 -0.43 14.06 -19.67
CA GLN A 192 -1.71 14.52 -20.22
C GLN A 192 -1.71 16.00 -20.60
N MET A 193 -1.10 16.86 -19.79
CA MET A 193 -1.00 18.30 -20.08
C MET A 193 -0.22 18.56 -21.37
N LYS A 194 0.96 17.92 -21.53
CA LYS A 194 1.75 18.04 -22.76
C LYS A 194 1.00 17.55 -24.00
N SER A 195 0.15 16.53 -23.85
CA SER A 195 -0.68 16.06 -24.97
C SER A 195 -1.78 17.04 -25.38
N LYS A 196 -2.27 17.92 -24.48
CA LYS A 196 -3.31 18.91 -24.80
C LYS A 196 -2.75 20.15 -25.49
N THR A 197 -1.58 20.64 -25.07
CA THR A 197 -0.94 21.84 -25.65
C THR A 197 -0.69 21.69 -27.15
N ASN A 198 -0.35 20.48 -27.61
CA ASN A 198 -0.13 20.21 -29.03
C ASN A 198 -1.40 20.20 -29.90
N TYR A 199 -2.58 19.91 -29.34
CA TYR A 199 -3.84 20.01 -30.09
C TYR A 199 -4.24 21.46 -30.35
N GLY A 200 -3.88 22.39 -29.46
CA GLY A 200 -4.13 23.82 -29.63
C GLY A 200 -3.19 24.53 -30.62
N ASN A 201 -1.97 24.01 -30.81
CA ASN A 201 -1.01 24.54 -31.79
C ASN A 201 -1.23 24.02 -33.22
N LEU A 202 -2.11 23.04 -33.43
CA LEU A 202 -2.44 22.46 -34.74
C LEU A 202 -3.75 22.99 -35.33
N THR A 203 -4.50 23.82 -34.59
CA THR A 203 -5.57 24.63 -35.16
C THR A 203 -4.96 25.93 -35.69
N PRO A 204 -4.85 26.12 -37.02
CA PRO A 204 -4.49 27.43 -37.54
C PRO A 204 -5.58 28.42 -37.11
N ASN A 205 -5.15 29.52 -36.50
CA ASN A 205 -6.04 30.68 -36.35
C ASN A 205 -6.47 31.09 -37.78
N ASN A 206 -7.78 31.08 -38.03
CA ASN A 206 -8.39 31.68 -39.21
C ASN A 206 -7.98 33.15 -39.34
#